data_AF-A0A229RBB7-F1
#
_entry.id   AF-A0A229RBB7-F1
#
_cell.length_a   1.000
_cell.length_b   1.000
_cell.length_c   1.000
_cell.angle_alpha   90.00
_cell.angle_beta   90.00
_cell.angle_gamma   90.00
#
_symmetry.space_group_name_H-M   'P 1'
#
loop_
_entity.id
_entity.type
_entity.pdbx_description
1 polymer ?
#
loop_
_entity_poly.entity_id
_entity_poly.type
_entity_poly.pdbx_seq_one_letter_code
_entity_poly.pdbx_strand_id
1 'polypeptide(L)'
;MEMPGFDLAWRGFNRAQVREFVREVETELRRVAAERDEAIRRGEALAARLTATQEENRELKNSVDRISRVPIAPDALQERSRRMLELTREEADDITARAAEEAAKAEAERKRIAEDFERAMTLRRAEAMRALAARDEASQARARKLLDDAAEKGERLVAEARQKADVALGLRDDVLKQLLGCRDLLAEAGTVLAVTAEPEVPVQRRSRPEARTGAEAAAT
;
A
#
# COMPACT_ATOMS: atom_id res chain seq x y z
N MET A 1 3.93 -19.95 -75.04
CA MET A 1 4.86 -19.08 -75.78
C MET A 1 4.21 -18.87 -77.14
N GLU A 2 3.50 -17.77 -77.32
CA GLU A 2 2.94 -17.43 -78.63
C GLU A 2 4.12 -17.25 -79.58
N MET A 3 4.13 -17.95 -80.72
CA MET A 3 5.14 -17.67 -81.74
C MET A 3 4.81 -16.28 -82.31
N PRO A 4 5.72 -15.30 -82.25
CA PRO A 4 5.47 -14.01 -82.85
C PRO A 4 5.28 -14.23 -84.35
N GLY A 5 4.06 -13.99 -84.83
CA GLY A 5 3.77 -13.98 -86.24
C GLY A 5 4.50 -12.80 -86.88
N PHE A 6 5.41 -13.07 -87.81
CA PHE A 6 6.02 -12.02 -88.60
C PHE A 6 5.06 -11.59 -89.71
N ASP A 7 4.85 -10.29 -89.87
CA ASP A 7 4.08 -9.76 -90.99
C ASP A 7 4.78 -10.03 -92.33
N LEU A 8 4.00 -10.24 -93.38
CA LEU A 8 4.50 -10.45 -94.74
C LEU A 8 4.66 -9.12 -95.48
N ALA A 9 5.79 -8.94 -96.18
CA ALA A 9 6.06 -7.86 -97.11
C ALA A 9 6.15 -8.41 -98.56
N TRP A 10 6.21 -7.53 -99.58
CA TRP A 10 6.37 -8.00 -100.97
C TRP A 10 7.67 -8.79 -101.10
N ARG A 11 7.54 -10.13 -101.20
CA ARG A 11 8.60 -11.14 -101.13
C ARG A 11 9.26 -11.35 -99.76
N GLY A 12 8.48 -11.81 -98.77
CA GLY A 12 9.00 -12.46 -97.55
C GLY A 12 8.49 -11.86 -96.25
N PHE A 13 9.16 -12.16 -95.13
CA PHE A 13 8.83 -11.58 -93.82
C PHE A 13 9.37 -10.15 -93.66
N ASN A 14 8.71 -9.36 -92.81
CA ASN A 14 9.15 -8.02 -92.46
C ASN A 14 10.54 -8.05 -91.80
N ARG A 15 11.55 -7.55 -92.55
CA ARG A 15 12.96 -7.56 -92.13
C ARG A 15 13.22 -6.73 -90.87
N ALA A 16 12.34 -5.80 -90.50
CA ALA A 16 12.48 -5.06 -89.23
C ALA A 16 12.08 -5.95 -88.05
N GLN A 17 10.92 -6.61 -88.12
CA GLN A 17 10.42 -7.52 -87.08
C GLN A 17 11.35 -8.73 -86.87
N VAL A 18 11.87 -9.31 -87.96
CA VAL A 18 12.83 -10.42 -87.85
C VAL A 18 14.12 -9.97 -87.17
N ARG A 19 14.63 -8.77 -87.46
CA ARG A 19 15.84 -8.25 -86.80
C ARG A 19 15.64 -7.95 -85.32
N GLU A 20 14.45 -7.47 -84.96
CA GLU A 20 14.07 -7.22 -83.57
C GLU A 20 13.96 -8.54 -82.79
N PHE A 21 13.26 -9.54 -83.35
CA PHE A 21 13.16 -10.86 -82.74
C PHE A 21 14.52 -11.56 -82.60
N VAL A 22 15.38 -11.52 -83.63
CA VAL A 22 16.74 -12.07 -83.53
C VAL A 22 17.54 -11.38 -82.43
N ARG A 23 17.42 -10.05 -82.30
CA ARG A 23 18.07 -9.31 -81.22
C ARG A 23 17.54 -9.72 -79.84
N GLU A 24 16.23 -9.89 -79.70
CA GLU A 24 15.58 -10.35 -78.47
C GLU A 24 16.05 -11.76 -78.08
N VAL A 25 16.04 -12.71 -79.03
CA VAL A 25 16.53 -14.07 -78.81
C VAL A 25 18.03 -14.07 -78.46
N GLU A 26 18.84 -13.27 -79.13
CA GLU A 26 20.25 -13.11 -78.77
C GLU A 26 20.44 -12.58 -77.35
N THR A 27 19.61 -11.61 -76.91
CA THR A 27 19.66 -11.11 -75.54
C THR A 27 19.23 -12.16 -74.52
N GLU A 28 18.18 -12.93 -74.81
CA GLU A 28 17.71 -14.02 -73.95
C GLU A 28 18.74 -15.15 -73.87
N LEU A 29 19.37 -15.54 -74.98
CA LEU A 29 20.44 -16.54 -74.98
C LEU A 29 21.66 -16.08 -74.18
N ARG A 30 22.06 -14.80 -74.29
CA ARG A 30 23.13 -14.23 -73.45
C ARG A 30 22.76 -14.25 -71.98
N ARG A 31 21.51 -13.93 -71.64
CA ARG A 31 21.00 -13.98 -70.27
C ARG A 31 21.04 -15.41 -69.71
N VAL A 32 20.49 -16.38 -70.43
CA VAL A 32 20.48 -17.79 -70.01
C VAL A 32 21.91 -18.34 -69.90
N ALA A 33 22.82 -17.96 -70.81
CA ALA A 33 24.22 -18.33 -70.71
C ALA A 33 24.87 -17.75 -69.43
N ALA A 34 24.60 -16.48 -69.10
CA ALA A 34 25.08 -15.86 -67.87
C ALA A 34 24.51 -16.54 -66.61
N GLU A 35 23.22 -16.86 -66.59
CA GLU A 35 22.56 -17.58 -65.50
C GLU A 35 23.13 -19.01 -65.34
N ARG A 36 23.37 -19.72 -66.45
CA ARG A 36 24.04 -21.03 -66.46
C ARG A 36 25.45 -20.92 -65.89
N ASP A 37 26.24 -19.96 -66.35
CA ASP A 37 27.63 -19.79 -65.91
C ASP A 37 27.69 -19.42 -64.42
N GLU A 38 26.72 -18.64 -63.92
CA GLU A 38 26.56 -18.39 -62.49
C GLU A 38 26.18 -19.65 -61.71
N ALA A 39 25.27 -20.46 -62.23
CA ALA A 39 24.89 -21.74 -61.61
C ALA A 39 26.07 -22.71 -61.55
N ILE A 40 26.89 -22.78 -62.61
CA ILE A 40 28.13 -23.57 -62.66
C ILE A 40 29.09 -23.10 -61.57
N ARG A 41 29.36 -21.79 -61.49
CA ARG A 41 30.22 -21.22 -60.44
C ARG A 41 29.73 -21.53 -59.03
N ARG A 42 28.41 -21.44 -58.79
CA ARG A 42 27.81 -21.82 -57.49
C ARG A 42 27.98 -23.30 -57.19
N GLY A 43 27.82 -24.16 -58.20
CA GLY A 43 28.05 -25.61 -58.08
C GLY A 43 29.50 -25.94 -57.71
N GLU A 44 30.46 -25.32 -58.40
CA GLU A 44 31.89 -25.48 -58.14
C GLU A 44 32.28 -24.99 -56.72
N ALA A 45 31.76 -23.85 -56.27
CA ALA A 45 32.02 -23.33 -54.93
C ALA A 45 31.47 -24.25 -53.82
N LEU A 46 30.26 -24.78 -54.00
CA LEU A 46 29.68 -25.75 -53.06
C LEU A 46 30.45 -27.07 -53.06
N ALA A 47 30.88 -27.55 -54.23
CA ALA A 47 31.72 -28.74 -54.34
C ALA A 47 33.04 -28.56 -53.58
N ALA A 48 33.72 -27.41 -53.76
CA ALA A 48 34.95 -27.09 -53.05
C ALA A 48 34.75 -27.00 -51.52
N ARG A 49 33.61 -26.44 -51.06
CA ARG A 49 33.29 -26.42 -49.63
C ARG A 49 33.02 -27.82 -49.08
N LEU A 50 32.32 -28.66 -49.84
CA LEU A 50 32.05 -30.04 -49.45
C LEU A 50 33.35 -30.83 -49.32
N THR A 51 34.28 -30.70 -50.28
CA THR A 51 35.58 -31.38 -50.22
C THR A 51 36.39 -30.90 -49.02
N ALA A 52 36.44 -29.59 -48.76
CA ALA A 52 37.14 -29.04 -47.59
C ALA A 52 36.56 -29.59 -46.27
N THR A 53 35.23 -29.56 -46.11
CA THR A 53 34.58 -30.12 -44.91
C THR A 53 34.76 -31.64 -44.79
N GLN A 54 34.84 -32.37 -45.91
CA GLN A 54 35.13 -33.81 -45.90
C GLN A 54 36.57 -34.11 -45.47
N GLU A 55 37.54 -33.30 -45.94
CA GLU A 55 38.94 -33.38 -45.53
C GLU A 55 39.09 -33.08 -44.02
N GLU A 56 38.49 -32.00 -43.54
CA GLU A 56 38.44 -31.65 -42.11
C GLU A 56 37.82 -32.78 -41.28
N ASN A 57 36.69 -33.35 -41.73
CA ASN A 57 36.07 -34.49 -41.04
C ASN A 57 36.98 -35.72 -40.99
N ARG A 58 37.70 -36.00 -42.07
CA ARG A 58 38.66 -37.11 -42.12
C ARG A 58 39.82 -36.88 -41.15
N GLU A 59 40.34 -35.66 -41.09
CA GLU A 59 41.39 -35.27 -40.15
C GLU A 59 40.94 -35.37 -38.70
N LEU A 60 39.75 -34.86 -38.38
CA LEU A 60 39.14 -34.97 -37.04
C LEU A 60 38.94 -36.44 -36.65
N LYS A 61 38.40 -37.27 -37.55
CA LYS A 61 38.22 -38.72 -37.30
C LYS A 61 39.54 -39.41 -37.02
N ASN A 62 40.57 -39.13 -37.82
CA ASN A 62 41.91 -39.68 -37.60
C ASN A 62 42.50 -39.23 -36.25
N SER A 63 42.29 -37.96 -35.88
CA SER A 63 42.74 -37.43 -34.59
C SER A 63 42.03 -38.10 -33.41
N VAL A 64 40.71 -38.30 -33.51
CA VAL A 64 39.92 -39.02 -32.50
C VAL A 64 40.38 -40.47 -32.39
N ASP A 65 40.51 -41.18 -33.50
CA ASP A 65 40.99 -42.56 -33.51
C ASP A 65 42.39 -42.68 -32.86
N ARG A 66 43.28 -41.70 -33.07
CA ARG A 66 44.59 -41.65 -32.42
C ARG A 66 44.48 -41.47 -30.90
N ILE A 67 43.61 -40.56 -30.44
CA ILE A 67 43.43 -40.24 -29.02
C ILE A 67 42.66 -41.36 -28.28
N SER A 68 41.78 -42.08 -28.98
CA SER A 68 40.88 -43.10 -28.41
C SER A 68 41.43 -44.54 -28.44
N ARG A 69 42.53 -44.81 -29.16
CA ARG A 69 43.12 -46.16 -29.23
C ARG A 69 43.79 -46.57 -27.91
N VAL A 70 43.72 -47.86 -27.61
CA VAL A 70 44.41 -48.49 -26.49
C VAL A 70 45.45 -49.47 -27.04
N PRO A 71 46.73 -49.41 -26.61
CA PRO A 71 47.31 -48.49 -25.63
C PRO A 71 47.46 -47.06 -26.17
N ILE A 72 47.20 -46.06 -25.33
CA ILE A 72 47.27 -44.64 -25.70
C ILE A 72 48.75 -44.25 -25.87
N ALA A 73 49.10 -43.66 -27.00
CA ALA A 73 50.44 -43.12 -27.23
C ALA A 73 50.73 -41.96 -26.26
N PRO A 74 51.98 -41.79 -25.77
CA PRO A 74 52.30 -40.80 -24.73
C PRO A 74 52.03 -39.34 -25.13
N ASP A 75 52.10 -39.02 -26.42
CA ASP A 75 51.73 -37.73 -27.01
C ASP A 75 50.20 -37.51 -27.01
N ALA A 76 49.42 -38.55 -27.35
CA ALA A 76 47.96 -38.52 -27.29
C ALA A 76 47.43 -38.31 -25.85
N LEU A 77 48.18 -38.76 -24.83
CA LEU A 77 47.85 -38.49 -23.42
C LEU A 77 47.94 -36.99 -23.10
N GLN A 78 48.98 -36.30 -23.57
CA GLN A 78 49.15 -34.85 -23.37
C GLN A 78 48.05 -34.06 -24.08
N GLU A 79 47.71 -34.44 -25.31
CA GLU A 79 46.62 -33.83 -26.09
C GLU A 79 45.27 -33.99 -25.37
N ARG A 80 44.98 -35.20 -24.86
CA ARG A 80 43.77 -35.47 -24.07
C ARG A 80 43.72 -34.68 -22.77
N SER A 81 44.83 -34.63 -22.01
CA SER A 81 44.88 -33.86 -20.76
C SER A 81 44.69 -32.37 -21.00
N ARG A 82 45.27 -31.81 -22.07
CA ARG A 82 45.05 -30.42 -22.44
C ARG A 82 43.59 -30.14 -22.79
N ARG A 83 42.97 -30.99 -23.64
CA ARG A 83 41.54 -30.88 -23.98
C ARG A 83 40.64 -31.00 -22.76
N MET A 84 40.94 -31.92 -21.85
CA MET A 84 40.21 -32.07 -20.60
C MET A 84 40.32 -30.81 -19.74
N LEU A 85 41.52 -30.21 -19.63
CA LEU A 85 41.70 -28.97 -18.89
C LEU A 85 40.94 -27.79 -19.54
N GLU A 86 40.97 -27.68 -20.86
CA GLU A 86 40.21 -26.67 -21.61
C GLU A 86 38.70 -26.83 -21.34
N LEU A 87 38.16 -28.04 -21.50
CA LEU A 87 36.75 -28.35 -21.22
C LEU A 87 36.38 -28.07 -19.76
N THR A 88 37.20 -28.48 -18.79
CA THR A 88 36.90 -28.21 -17.37
C THR A 88 36.91 -26.72 -17.03
N ARG A 89 37.71 -25.90 -17.75
CA ARG A 89 37.70 -24.44 -17.58
C ARG A 89 36.44 -23.85 -18.19
N GLU A 90 36.06 -24.27 -19.39
CA GLU A 90 34.80 -23.86 -20.02
C GLU A 90 33.60 -24.23 -19.14
N GLU A 91 33.57 -25.45 -18.59
CA GLU A 91 32.53 -25.88 -17.65
C GLU A 91 32.53 -25.07 -16.35
N ALA A 92 33.70 -24.74 -15.79
CA ALA A 92 33.80 -23.90 -14.60
C ALA A 92 33.31 -22.47 -14.87
N ASP A 93 33.66 -21.90 -16.03
CA ASP A 93 33.19 -20.58 -16.46
C ASP A 93 31.68 -20.58 -16.66
N ASP A 94 31.11 -21.63 -17.27
CA ASP A 94 29.67 -21.80 -17.42
C ASP A 94 28.95 -21.92 -16.07
N ILE A 95 29.50 -22.70 -15.13
CA ILE A 95 28.93 -22.84 -13.79
C ILE A 95 28.95 -21.51 -13.05
N THR A 96 30.07 -20.77 -13.11
CA THR A 96 30.18 -19.47 -12.43
C THR A 96 29.29 -18.42 -13.07
N ALA A 97 29.15 -18.41 -14.40
CA ALA A 97 28.22 -17.53 -15.11
C ALA A 97 26.77 -17.81 -14.71
N ARG A 98 26.34 -19.08 -14.67
CA ARG A 98 24.99 -19.46 -14.22
C ARG A 98 24.74 -19.08 -12.77
N ALA A 99 25.70 -19.35 -11.88
CA ALA A 99 25.59 -18.98 -10.47
C ALA A 99 25.48 -17.45 -10.29
N ALA A 100 26.24 -16.66 -11.07
CA ALA A 100 26.14 -15.20 -11.05
C ALA A 100 24.78 -14.70 -11.56
N GLU A 101 24.24 -15.31 -12.62
CA GLU A 101 22.91 -14.98 -13.14
C GLU A 101 21.81 -15.30 -12.13
N GLU A 102 21.86 -16.47 -11.49
CA GLU A 102 20.92 -16.87 -10.44
C GLU A 102 21.01 -15.96 -9.22
N ALA A 103 22.23 -15.60 -8.78
CA ALA A 103 22.43 -14.65 -7.69
C ALA A 103 21.86 -13.26 -8.03
N ALA A 104 22.06 -12.78 -9.27
CA ALA A 104 21.50 -11.51 -9.71
C ALA A 104 19.96 -11.54 -9.76
N LYS A 105 19.36 -12.64 -10.21
CA LYS A 105 17.90 -12.85 -10.20
C LYS A 105 17.36 -12.87 -8.77
N ALA A 106 18.00 -13.60 -7.87
CA ALA A 106 17.60 -13.68 -6.46
C ALA A 106 17.71 -12.32 -5.77
N GLU A 107 18.76 -11.54 -6.05
CA GLU A 107 18.91 -10.18 -5.51
C GLU A 107 17.85 -9.22 -6.05
N ALA A 108 17.55 -9.29 -7.34
CA ALA A 108 16.48 -8.49 -7.95
C ALA A 108 15.11 -8.83 -7.35
N GLU A 109 14.83 -10.11 -7.10
CA GLU A 109 13.61 -10.58 -6.45
C GLU A 109 13.52 -10.09 -4.99
N ARG A 110 14.61 -10.22 -4.22
CA ARG A 110 14.67 -9.68 -2.84
C ARG A 110 14.37 -8.20 -2.80
N LYS A 111 14.96 -7.41 -3.72
CA LYS A 111 14.69 -5.96 -3.80
C LYS A 111 13.23 -5.66 -4.10
N ARG A 112 12.63 -6.36 -5.07
CA ARG A 112 11.20 -6.20 -5.39
C ARG A 112 10.31 -6.52 -4.19
N ILE A 113 10.57 -7.63 -3.51
CA ILE A 113 9.82 -8.02 -2.31
C ILE A 113 9.97 -6.98 -1.20
N ALA A 114 11.18 -6.47 -0.98
CA ALA A 114 11.43 -5.43 0.01
C ALA A 114 10.68 -4.13 -0.32
N GLU A 115 10.71 -3.69 -1.57
CA GLU A 115 9.97 -2.50 -2.03
C GLU A 115 8.45 -2.67 -1.90
N ASP A 116 7.92 -3.85 -2.24
CA ASP A 116 6.51 -4.17 -2.09
C ASP A 116 6.09 -4.19 -0.62
N PHE A 117 6.92 -4.78 0.25
CA PHE A 117 6.70 -4.80 1.68
C PHE A 117 6.69 -3.40 2.28
N GLU A 118 7.68 -2.56 1.96
CA GLU A 118 7.74 -1.18 2.43
C GLU A 118 6.53 -0.36 1.98
N ARG A 119 6.09 -0.53 0.73
CA ARG A 119 4.86 0.10 0.22
C ARG A 119 3.64 -0.36 0.99
N ALA A 120 3.46 -1.67 1.17
CA ALA A 120 2.33 -2.22 1.90
C ALA A 120 2.30 -1.77 3.37
N MET A 121 3.47 -1.75 4.02
CA MET A 121 3.60 -1.31 5.41
C MET A 121 3.34 0.19 5.58
N THR A 122 3.78 1.00 4.63
CA THR A 122 3.50 2.45 4.60
C THR A 122 2.00 2.71 4.48
N LEU A 123 1.33 2.02 3.55
CA LEU A 123 -0.12 2.13 3.38
C LEU A 123 -0.86 1.69 4.65
N ARG A 124 -0.51 0.53 5.20
CA ARG A 124 -1.11 0.01 6.44
C ARG A 124 -0.91 0.96 7.62
N ARG A 125 0.28 1.56 7.76
CA ARG A 125 0.55 2.55 8.80
C ARG A 125 -0.30 3.80 8.61
N ALA A 126 -0.41 4.31 7.39
CA ALA A 126 -1.25 5.46 7.09
C ALA A 126 -2.73 5.18 7.41
N GLU A 127 -3.25 4.01 7.04
CA GLU A 127 -4.61 3.58 7.38
C GLU A 127 -4.83 3.46 8.88
N ALA A 128 -3.90 2.84 9.61
CA ALA A 128 -3.97 2.74 11.07
C ALA A 128 -3.97 4.12 11.75
N MET A 129 -3.13 5.05 11.28
CA MET A 129 -3.11 6.43 11.78
C MET A 129 -4.43 7.16 11.52
N ARG A 130 -5.03 7.00 10.33
CA ARG A 130 -6.37 7.57 10.04
C ARG A 130 -7.45 6.98 10.94
N ALA A 131 -7.43 5.67 11.16
CA ALA A 131 -8.41 5.01 12.03
C ALA A 131 -8.30 5.47 13.49
N LEU A 132 -7.08 5.65 14.00
CA LEU A 132 -6.84 6.22 15.32
C LEU A 132 -7.33 7.68 15.41
N ALA A 133 -6.98 8.52 14.44
CA ALA A 133 -7.43 9.91 14.41
C ALA A 133 -8.98 10.01 14.39
N ALA A 134 -9.65 9.20 13.57
CA ALA A 134 -11.11 9.15 13.52
C ALA A 134 -11.73 8.69 14.85
N ARG A 135 -11.12 7.71 15.52
CA ARG A 135 -11.56 7.26 16.84
C ARG A 135 -11.38 8.35 17.90
N ASP A 136 -10.27 9.06 17.87
CA ASP A 136 -9.97 10.14 18.80
C ASP A 136 -10.93 11.31 18.61
N GLU A 137 -11.20 11.71 17.35
CA GLU A 137 -12.18 12.74 17.03
C GLU A 137 -13.59 12.34 17.50
N ALA A 138 -14.01 11.10 17.24
CA ALA A 138 -15.31 10.59 17.71
C ALA A 138 -15.38 10.50 19.25
N SER A 139 -14.27 10.22 19.92
CA SER A 139 -14.18 10.22 21.39
C SER A 139 -14.31 11.64 21.94
N GLN A 140 -13.57 12.60 21.38
CA GLN A 140 -13.62 14.01 21.77
C GLN A 140 -15.01 14.61 21.53
N ALA A 141 -15.65 14.30 20.40
CA ALA A 141 -17.00 14.76 20.11
C ALA A 141 -18.02 14.22 21.13
N ARG A 142 -17.90 12.95 21.53
CA ARG A 142 -18.74 12.35 22.58
C ARG A 142 -18.50 12.98 23.95
N ALA A 143 -17.25 13.20 24.32
CA ALA A 143 -16.89 13.86 25.57
C ALA A 143 -17.43 15.30 25.64
N ARG A 144 -17.29 16.07 24.55
CA ARG A 144 -17.85 17.44 24.46
C ARG A 144 -19.36 17.43 24.66
N LYS A 145 -20.10 16.59 23.92
CA LYS A 145 -21.55 16.45 24.09
C LYS A 145 -21.94 16.10 25.51
N LEU A 146 -21.23 15.18 26.15
CA LEU A 146 -21.51 14.80 27.54
C LEU A 146 -21.29 15.96 28.51
N LEU A 147 -20.24 16.77 28.30
CA LEU A 147 -19.98 17.96 29.10
C LEU A 147 -21.06 19.03 28.88
N ASP A 148 -21.47 19.26 27.63
CA ASP A 148 -22.53 20.21 27.29
C ASP A 148 -23.86 19.79 27.94
N ASP A 149 -24.24 18.51 27.82
CA ASP A 149 -25.45 17.95 28.43
C ASP A 149 -25.40 18.03 29.97
N ALA A 150 -24.24 17.80 30.58
CA ALA A 150 -24.05 17.90 32.02
C ALA A 150 -24.11 19.35 32.52
N ALA A 151 -23.53 20.28 31.75
CA ALA A 151 -23.61 21.72 32.03
C ALA A 151 -25.06 22.20 31.98
N GLU A 152 -25.82 21.85 30.94
CA GLU A 152 -27.22 22.23 30.80
C GLU A 152 -28.07 21.68 31.96
N LYS A 153 -27.86 20.41 32.35
CA LYS A 153 -28.54 19.82 33.51
C LYS A 153 -28.16 20.53 34.81
N GLY A 154 -26.89 20.86 34.99
CA GLY A 154 -26.40 21.61 36.14
C GLY A 154 -27.05 22.99 36.26
N GLU A 155 -27.10 23.73 35.15
CA GLU A 155 -27.77 25.03 35.08
C GLU A 155 -29.26 24.93 35.43
N ARG A 156 -29.97 23.93 34.89
CA ARG A 156 -31.38 23.68 35.21
C ARG A 156 -31.59 23.38 36.71
N LEU A 157 -30.76 22.52 37.29
CA LEU A 157 -30.85 22.18 38.72
C LEU A 157 -30.56 23.39 39.62
N VAL A 158 -29.56 24.21 39.27
CA VAL A 158 -29.24 25.44 40.01
C VAL A 158 -30.37 26.45 39.90
N ALA A 159 -30.95 26.63 38.71
CA ALA A 159 -32.10 27.51 38.51
C ALA A 159 -33.32 27.06 39.34
N GLU A 160 -33.62 25.76 39.35
CA GLU A 160 -34.71 25.20 40.15
C GLU A 160 -34.45 25.38 41.66
N ALA A 161 -33.23 25.12 42.12
CA ALA A 161 -32.84 25.32 43.51
C ALA A 161 -32.94 26.80 43.94
N ARG A 162 -32.52 27.74 43.08
CA ARG A 162 -32.68 29.18 43.30
C ARG A 162 -34.14 29.56 43.40
N GLN A 163 -34.98 29.11 42.46
CA GLN A 163 -36.42 29.38 42.49
C GLN A 163 -37.06 28.89 43.80
N LYS A 164 -36.71 27.67 44.25
CA LYS A 164 -37.18 27.13 45.54
C LYS A 164 -36.70 27.96 46.73
N ALA A 165 -35.45 28.41 46.70
CA ALA A 165 -34.88 29.27 47.74
C ALA A 165 -35.59 30.63 47.80
N ASP A 166 -35.83 31.27 46.66
CA ASP A 166 -36.54 32.56 46.56
C ASP A 166 -37.97 32.43 47.11
N VAL A 167 -38.68 31.34 46.77
CA VAL A 167 -40.01 31.05 47.33
C VAL A 167 -39.95 30.89 48.85
N ALA A 168 -38.98 30.14 49.39
CA ALA A 168 -38.83 29.94 50.82
C ALA A 168 -38.49 31.24 51.58
N LEU A 169 -37.64 32.10 50.99
CA LEU A 169 -37.32 33.42 51.53
C LEU A 169 -38.54 34.34 51.52
N GLY A 170 -39.33 34.33 50.44
CA GLY A 170 -40.59 35.07 50.37
C GLY A 170 -41.59 34.66 51.46
N LEU A 171 -41.81 33.35 51.64
CA LEU A 171 -42.67 32.83 52.72
C LEU A 171 -42.18 33.26 54.11
N ARG A 172 -40.85 33.19 54.35
CA ARG A 172 -40.27 33.65 55.63
C ARG A 172 -40.57 35.12 55.87
N ASP A 173 -40.37 35.98 54.87
CA ASP A 173 -40.57 37.42 55.00
C ASP A 173 -42.05 37.75 55.24
N ASP A 174 -42.98 37.00 54.63
CA ASP A 174 -44.41 37.12 54.90
C ASP A 174 -44.79 36.68 56.33
N VAL A 175 -44.22 35.58 56.82
CA VAL A 175 -44.40 35.16 58.23
C VAL A 175 -43.85 36.21 59.19
N LEU A 176 -42.67 36.79 58.91
CA LEU A 176 -42.12 37.87 59.72
C LEU A 176 -43.04 39.09 59.76
N LYS A 177 -43.62 39.50 58.62
CA LYS A 177 -44.62 40.58 58.57
C LYS A 177 -45.85 40.24 59.40
N GLN A 178 -46.37 39.02 59.31
CA GLN A 178 -47.51 38.57 60.11
C GLN A 178 -47.21 38.60 61.61
N LEU A 179 -46.04 38.12 62.03
CA LEU A 179 -45.64 38.14 63.45
C LEU A 179 -45.45 39.57 63.97
N LEU A 180 -44.83 40.46 63.20
CA LEU A 180 -44.72 41.87 63.55
C LEU A 180 -46.09 42.54 63.64
N GLY A 181 -46.99 42.28 62.69
CA GLY A 181 -48.37 42.76 62.73
C GLY A 181 -49.13 42.26 63.96
N CYS A 182 -49.01 40.97 64.29
CA CYS A 182 -49.58 40.41 65.52
C CYS A 182 -48.99 41.06 66.78
N ARG A 183 -47.68 41.31 66.82
CA ARG A 183 -47.02 42.01 67.93
C ARG A 183 -47.56 43.42 68.09
N ASP A 184 -47.72 44.16 66.99
CA ASP A 184 -48.21 45.54 67.02
C ASP A 184 -49.68 45.59 67.45
N LEU A 185 -50.52 44.66 66.97
CA LEU A 185 -51.90 44.48 67.45
C LEU A 185 -51.95 44.14 68.95
N LEU A 186 -51.06 43.28 69.43
CA LEU A 186 -50.93 42.95 70.86
C LEU A 186 -50.45 44.16 71.68
N ALA A 187 -49.57 44.99 71.13
CA ALA A 187 -49.12 46.23 71.76
C ALA A 187 -50.27 47.25 71.85
N GLU A 188 -51.05 47.43 70.77
CA GLU A 188 -52.27 48.25 70.78
C GLU A 188 -53.26 47.75 71.84
N ALA A 189 -53.59 46.45 71.84
CA ALA A 189 -54.46 45.86 72.86
C ALA A 189 -53.91 46.05 74.29
N GLY A 190 -52.59 45.91 74.46
CA GLY A 190 -51.88 46.16 75.71
C GLY A 190 -51.97 47.61 76.17
N THR A 191 -51.88 48.59 75.26
CA THR A 191 -52.08 50.01 75.60
C THR A 191 -53.52 50.31 75.99
N VAL A 192 -54.50 49.72 75.31
CA VAL A 192 -55.93 49.83 75.65
C VAL A 192 -56.21 49.23 77.04
N LEU A 193 -55.60 48.07 77.35
CA LEU A 193 -55.70 47.43 78.66
C LEU A 193 -54.93 48.19 79.76
N ALA A 194 -53.78 48.78 79.45
CA ALA A 194 -52.99 49.60 80.39
C ALA A 194 -53.68 50.93 80.72
N VAL A 195 -54.48 51.48 79.81
CA VAL A 195 -55.37 52.64 80.08
C VAL A 195 -56.50 52.29 81.06
N THR A 196 -56.78 50.99 81.29
CA THR A 196 -57.81 50.51 82.22
C THR A 196 -57.28 49.95 83.55
N ALA A 197 -55.96 49.91 83.77
CA ALA A 197 -55.39 49.34 85.00
C ALA A 197 -54.92 50.43 85.98
N GLU A 198 -55.68 50.63 87.07
CA GLU A 198 -55.22 51.31 88.28
C GLU A 198 -54.09 50.53 88.99
N PRO A 199 -53.22 51.18 89.80
CA PRO A 199 -52.07 50.53 90.40
C PRO A 199 -52.35 50.04 91.84
N GLU A 200 -52.16 48.74 92.16
CA GLU A 200 -51.93 48.27 93.54
C GLU A 200 -51.09 46.96 93.59
N VAL A 201 -49.84 46.96 94.07
CA VAL A 201 -49.23 46.57 95.39
C VAL A 201 -49.23 45.06 95.80
N PRO A 202 -48.36 44.57 96.71
CA PRO A 202 -47.39 43.49 96.46
C PRO A 202 -47.68 42.16 97.19
N VAL A 203 -47.16 41.02 96.72
CA VAL A 203 -47.19 39.75 97.49
C VAL A 203 -45.82 39.08 97.55
N GLN A 204 -45.43 38.74 98.77
CA GLN A 204 -44.12 38.25 99.20
C GLN A 204 -43.84 36.79 98.83
N ARG A 205 -42.52 36.51 98.80
CA ARG A 205 -41.81 35.24 98.61
C ARG A 205 -42.37 34.05 99.41
N ARG A 206 -42.23 32.85 98.82
CA ARG A 206 -41.77 31.65 99.54
C ARG A 206 -40.69 30.91 98.75
N SER A 207 -39.76 30.32 99.50
CA SER A 207 -38.42 29.88 99.09
C SER A 207 -38.31 28.35 98.98
N ARG A 208 -37.47 27.89 98.02
CA ARG A 208 -36.64 26.64 97.97
C ARG A 208 -37.36 25.25 97.85
N PRO A 209 -36.66 24.14 97.48
CA PRO A 209 -35.25 23.95 97.05
C PRO A 209 -34.97 23.03 95.82
N GLU A 210 -33.67 22.86 95.53
CA GLU A 210 -32.98 22.08 94.48
C GLU A 210 -33.12 20.54 94.54
N ALA A 211 -32.96 19.88 93.38
CA ALA A 211 -32.34 18.54 93.18
C ALA A 211 -31.83 18.45 91.72
N ARG A 212 -30.52 18.28 91.41
CA ARG A 212 -29.69 17.03 91.33
C ARG A 212 -30.39 15.92 90.52
N THR A 213 -29.82 15.18 89.56
CA THR A 213 -28.44 14.79 89.16
C THR A 213 -28.53 13.79 87.97
N GLY A 214 -27.47 13.67 87.15
CA GLY A 214 -27.10 12.46 86.37
C GLY A 214 -27.88 12.22 85.06
N ALA A 215 -27.38 11.58 83.99
CA ALA A 215 -26.16 10.85 83.65
C ALA A 215 -26.26 10.64 82.10
N GLU A 216 -25.23 10.91 81.29
CA GLU A 216 -24.24 9.94 80.78
C GLU A 216 -24.82 8.74 79.98
N ALA A 217 -24.47 8.67 78.67
CA ALA A 217 -24.21 7.49 77.82
C ALA A 217 -24.20 7.96 76.34
N ALA A 218 -23.07 8.03 75.62
CA ALA A 218 -22.30 6.93 75.02
C ALA A 218 -23.10 6.11 73.97
N ALA A 219 -22.73 6.23 72.68
CA ALA A 219 -22.42 5.12 71.78
C ALA A 219 -22.30 5.59 70.31
N THR A 220 -21.11 5.38 69.75
CA THR A 220 -20.74 4.90 68.40
C THR A 220 -21.39 5.51 67.16
#